data_AF-Q95L77-F1
#
_entry.id   AF-Q95L77-F1
#
_cell.length_a   1.000
_cell.length_b   1.000
_cell.length_c   1.000
_cell.angle_alpha   90.00
_cell.angle_beta   90.00
_cell.angle_gamma   90.00
#
_symmetry.space_group_name_H-M   'P 1'
#
loop_
_entity.id
_entity.type
_entity.pdbx_description
1 polymer ?
#
loop_
_entity_poly.entity_id
_entity_poly.type
_entity_poly.pdbx_seq_one_letter_code
_entity_poly.pdbx_strand_id
1 'polypeptide(L)' 'DAGVIVNNKGEMKGSAITGPVAKECADLWPRIASNAGSIA' A
#
# COMPACT_ATOMS: atom_id res chain seq x y z
N ASP A 1 -14.32 -2.65 -0.99
CA ASP A 1 -13.20 -2.31 -1.89
C ASP A 1 -12.43 -1.11 -1.36
N ALA A 2 -11.11 -1.23 -1.31
CA ALA A 2 -10.18 -0.17 -0.90
C ALA A 2 -9.10 0.00 -1.96
N GLY A 3 -8.59 1.21 -2.14
CA GLY A 3 -7.58 1.51 -3.15
C GLY A 3 -6.70 2.68 -2.72
N VAL A 4 -5.48 2.70 -3.25
CA VAL A 4 -4.49 3.76 -3.01
C VAL A 4 -4.12 4.40 -4.35
N ILE A 5 -3.94 5.72 -4.35
CA ILE A 5 -3.50 6.45 -5.53
C ILE A 5 -1.99 6.43 -5.57
N VAL A 6 -1.41 6.05 -6.70
CA VAL A 6 0.04 6.04 -6.92
C VAL A 6 0.42 6.87 -8.14
N ASN A 7 1.65 7.39 -8.17
CA ASN A 7 2.23 7.98 -9.36
C ASN A 7 2.88 6.92 -10.27
N ASN A 8 3.38 7.33 -11.44
CA ASN A 8 4.05 6.44 -12.40
C ASN A 8 5.36 5.82 -11.88
N LYS A 9 5.87 6.27 -10.72
CA LYS A 9 7.05 5.70 -10.04
C LYS A 9 6.68 4.73 -8.91
N GLY A 10 5.38 4.50 -8.68
CA GLY A 10 4.88 3.64 -7.60
C GLY A 10 4.93 4.30 -6.21
N GLU A 11 5.03 5.63 -6.15
CA GLU A 11 4.90 6.36 -4.89
C GLU A 11 3.43 6.63 -4.61
N MET A 12 2.99 6.28 -3.40
CA MET A 12 1.62 6.57 -2.98
C MET A 12 1.42 8.05 -2.69
N LYS A 13 0.22 8.53 -3.03
CA LYS A 13 -0.29 9.80 -2.56
C LYS A 13 -0.90 9.62 -1.17
N GLY A 14 -0.40 10.36 -0.19
CA GLY A 14 -0.79 10.23 1.22
C GLY A 14 0.34 9.65 2.07
N SER A 15 0.12 9.54 3.38
CA SER A 15 1.16 9.17 4.36
C SER A 15 0.93 7.84 5.08
N ALA A 16 -0.29 7.31 5.11
CA ALA A 16 -0.60 6.06 5.77
C ALA A 16 -1.79 5.36 5.11
N ILE A 17 -1.77 4.03 5.09
CA ILE A 17 -2.89 3.20 4.64
C ILE A 17 -3.64 2.71 5.87
N THR A 18 -4.94 3.01 5.92
CA THR A 18 -5.80 2.56 7.01
C THR A 18 -6.42 1.22 6.66
N GLY A 19 -6.25 0.23 7.54
CA GLY A 19 -6.71 -1.15 7.31
C GLY A 19 -5.63 -2.06 6.72
N PRO A 20 -5.90 -3.37 6.66
CA PRO A 20 -4.93 -4.36 6.22
C PRO A 20 -4.71 -4.32 4.71
N VAL A 21 -3.46 -4.54 4.29
CA VAL A 21 -3.08 -4.77 2.89
C VAL A 21 -2.84 -6.27 2.68
N ALA A 22 -3.33 -6.83 1.57
CA ALA A 22 -3.11 -8.24 1.26
C ALA A 22 -1.62 -8.53 1.04
N LYS A 23 -1.15 -9.70 1.49
CA LYS A 23 0.23 -10.16 1.36
C LYS A 23 0.76 -10.07 -0.07
N GLU A 24 -0.01 -10.54 -1.05
CA GLU A 24 0.37 -10.48 -2.47
C GLU A 24 0.60 -9.04 -2.94
N CYS A 25 -0.24 -8.09 -2.50
CA CYS A 25 -0.06 -6.68 -2.82
C CYS A 25 1.18 -6.09 -2.13
N ALA A 26 1.46 -6.52 -0.90
CA ALA A 26 2.61 -6.07 -0.12
C ALA A 26 3.94 -6.55 -0.72
N ASP A 27 3.97 -7.79 -1.20
CA ASP A 27 5.13 -8.41 -1.83
C ASP A 27 5.44 -7.77 -3.19
N LEU A 28 4.39 -7.39 -3.95
CA LEU A 28 4.54 -6.71 -5.24
C LEU A 28 4.91 -5.23 -5.11
N TRP A 29 4.42 -4.55 -4.07
CA TRP A 29 4.59 -3.11 -3.90
C TRP A 29 5.21 -2.76 -2.54
N PRO A 30 6.55 -2.84 -2.40
CA PRO A 30 7.24 -2.63 -1.13
C PRO A 30 6.95 -1.27 -0.48
N ARG A 31 6.73 -0.23 -1.30
CA ARG A 31 6.39 1.12 -0.83
C ARG A 31 4.99 1.17 -0.22
N ILE A 32 4.03 0.42 -0.75
CA ILE A 32 2.68 0.30 -0.18
C ILE A 32 2.74 -0.45 1.15
N ALA A 33 3.47 -1.58 1.18
CA ALA A 33 3.67 -2.37 2.41
C ALA A 33 4.27 -1.52 3.55
N SER A 34 5.26 -0.68 3.23
CA SER A 34 5.92 0.19 4.23
C SER A 34 5.00 1.23 4.86
N ASN A 35 3.88 1.57 4.21
CA ASN A 35 2.91 2.55 4.69
C ASN A 35 1.63 1.89 5.24
N ALA A 36 1.56 0.55 5.25
CA ALA A 36 0.43 -0.20 5.77
C ALA A 36 0.55 -0.43 7.28
N GLY A 37 -0.55 -0.25 8.00
CA GLY A 37 -0.60 -0.53 9.44
C GLY A 37 -0.62 -2.03 9.77
N SER A 38 -1.11 -2.86 8.85
CA SER A 38 -1.11 -4.32 8.96
C SER A 38 -1.13 -4.98 7.59
N ILE A 39 -0.58 -6.20 7.52
CA ILE A 39 -0.59 -7.06 6.33
C ILE A 39 -1.42 -8.31 6.67
N ALA A 40 -2.32 -8.71 5.77
CA ALA A 40 -3.14 -9.92 5.87
C ALA A 40 -2.63 -11.01 4.93
#